data_AF-A0A937ARF5-F1
#
_entry.id   AF-A0A937ARF5-F1
#
_cell.length_a   1.000
_cell.length_b   1.000
_cell.length_c   1.000
_cell.angle_alpha   90.00
_cell.angle_beta   90.00
_cell.angle_gamma   90.00
#
_symmetry.space_group_name_H-M   'P 1'
#
loop_
_entity.id
_entity.type
_entity.pdbx_description
1 polymer ?
#
loop_
_entity_poly.entity_id
_entity_poly.type
_entity_poly.pdbx_seq_one_letter_code
_entity_poly.pdbx_strand_id
1 'polypeptide(L)'
;MKRLAVVLALLVSNPIAASADGCFICQRDSPCGQYCRYDGRDNADNRKKCTQAGCKIGGTASCPTGSNIKTCHAEAPGPLERLHQLAAQQR
;
A
#
# COMPACT_ATOMS: atom_id res chain seq x y z
N MET A 1 23.93 29.39 41.42
CA MET A 1 22.51 29.14 41.12
C MET A 1 22.39 28.98 39.60
N LYS A 2 22.25 27.74 39.13
CA LYS A 2 22.34 27.32 37.71
C LYS A 2 21.21 27.94 36.87
N ARG A 3 21.55 28.68 35.82
CA ARG A 3 20.64 29.03 34.73
C ARG A 3 20.52 27.80 33.82
N LEU A 4 19.53 26.95 34.09
CA LEU A 4 19.17 25.86 33.21
C LEU A 4 18.43 26.44 31.99
N ALA A 5 19.18 26.64 30.91
CA ALA A 5 18.62 26.88 29.60
C ALA A 5 17.97 25.59 29.11
N VAL A 6 16.64 25.52 29.17
CA VAL A 6 15.86 24.44 28.54
C VAL A 6 15.66 24.83 27.09
N VAL A 7 16.60 24.44 26.23
CA VAL A 7 16.41 24.44 24.78
C VAL A 7 15.58 23.20 24.46
N LEU A 8 14.26 23.36 24.45
CA LEU A 8 13.33 22.33 24.00
C LEU A 8 13.42 22.25 22.48
N ALA A 9 14.37 21.44 22.01
CA ALA A 9 14.60 21.19 20.60
C ALA A 9 13.33 20.61 19.95
N LEU A 10 12.99 21.19 18.80
CA LEU A 10 11.91 20.80 17.91
C LEU A 10 11.97 19.29 17.60
N LEU A 11 10.97 18.54 18.08
CA LEU A 11 10.68 17.21 17.57
C LEU A 11 9.88 17.39 16.27
N VAL A 12 10.60 17.34 15.16
CA VAL A 12 10.04 17.28 13.80
C VAL A 12 9.23 15.99 13.69
N SER A 13 7.92 16.08 13.85
CA SER A 13 6.98 14.99 13.61
C SER A 13 6.83 14.78 12.11
N ASN A 14 7.76 14.05 11.50
CA ASN A 14 7.60 13.56 10.13
C ASN A 14 6.48 12.51 10.17
N PRO A 15 5.33 12.70 9.48
CA PRO A 15 4.33 11.66 9.41
C PRO A 15 4.92 10.52 8.58
N ILE A 16 5.42 9.49 9.27
CA ILE A 16 5.69 8.20 8.63
C ILE A 16 4.34 7.78 8.07
N ALA A 17 4.19 7.85 6.74
CA ALA A 17 3.00 7.39 6.06
C ALA A 17 2.92 5.87 6.30
N ALA A 18 2.24 5.48 7.39
CA ALA A 18 1.81 4.12 7.63
C ALA A 18 0.87 3.76 6.48
N SER A 19 1.46 3.27 5.41
CA SER A 19 0.75 2.75 4.25
C SER A 19 0.12 1.45 4.71
N ALA A 20 -1.08 1.53 5.27
CA ALA A 20 -1.83 0.34 5.62
C ALA A 20 -2.08 -0.44 4.33
N ASP A 21 -1.63 -1.69 4.27
CA ASP A 21 -1.90 -2.57 3.15
C ASP A 21 -3.42 -2.71 3.01
N GLY A 22 -3.92 -2.40 1.81
CA GLY A 22 -5.32 -2.49 1.47
C GLY A 22 -5.61 -3.70 0.61
N CYS A 23 -6.86 -4.12 0.56
CA CYS A 23 -7.31 -5.15 -0.36
C CYS A 23 -8.45 -4.65 -1.23
N PHE A 24 -8.48 -5.09 -2.48
CA PHE A 24 -9.67 -5.00 -3.31
C PHE A 24 -10.48 -6.27 -3.17
N ILE A 25 -11.80 -6.14 -3.07
CA ILE A 25 -12.73 -7.25 -3.20
C ILE A 25 -12.79 -7.61 -4.68
N CYS A 26 -12.50 -8.86 -5.01
CA CYS A 26 -12.62 -9.38 -6.36
C CYS A 26 -13.99 -10.06 -6.53
N GLN A 27 -14.63 -9.85 -7.68
CA GLN A 27 -15.87 -10.55 -8.01
C GLN A 27 -15.62 -12.06 -8.13
N ARG A 28 -16.69 -12.85 -7.96
CA ARG A 28 -16.64 -14.32 -7.87
C ARG A 28 -15.90 -15.01 -9.02
N ASP A 29 -15.93 -14.43 -10.22
CA ASP A 29 -15.30 -14.97 -11.44
C ASP A 29 -13.90 -14.39 -11.70
N SER A 30 -13.21 -13.93 -10.66
CA SER A 30 -11.86 -13.38 -10.75
C SER A 30 -10.80 -14.50 -10.64
N PRO A 31 -9.93 -14.68 -11.64
CA PRO A 31 -8.80 -15.62 -11.55
C PRO A 31 -7.89 -15.43 -10.34
N CYS A 32 -7.73 -14.18 -9.86
CA CYS A 32 -6.95 -13.82 -8.69
C CYS A 32 -7.45 -14.47 -7.37
N GLY A 33 -8.74 -14.79 -7.28
CA GLY A 33 -9.38 -15.24 -6.04
C GLY A 33 -10.41 -14.23 -5.52
N GLN A 34 -10.57 -14.17 -4.20
CA GLN A 34 -11.59 -13.35 -3.52
C GLN A 34 -11.09 -11.93 -3.24
N TYR A 35 -9.79 -11.77 -2.99
CA TYR A 35 -9.18 -10.48 -2.69
C TYR A 35 -7.89 -10.28 -3.45
N CYS A 36 -7.55 -9.03 -3.71
CA CYS A 36 -6.24 -8.64 -4.20
C CYS A 36 -5.59 -7.62 -3.26
N ARG A 37 -4.46 -7.99 -2.66
CA ARG A 37 -3.71 -7.14 -1.73
C ARG A 37 -2.83 -6.15 -2.48
N TYR A 38 -2.80 -4.91 -2.02
CA TYR A 38 -1.94 -3.85 -2.53
C TYR A 38 -1.31 -3.06 -1.37
N ASP A 39 -0.13 -2.52 -1.61
CA ASP A 39 0.57 -1.70 -0.63
C ASP A 39 0.20 -0.22 -0.83
N GLY A 40 0.02 0.50 0.27
CA GLY A 40 -0.32 1.92 0.24
C GLY A 40 -1.79 2.22 -0.01
N ARG A 41 -2.06 3.34 -0.67
CA ARG A 41 -3.42 3.87 -0.85
C ARG A 41 -4.12 3.23 -2.04
N ASP A 42 -5.44 3.23 -1.99
CA ASP A 42 -6.29 2.99 -3.16
C ASP A 42 -6.02 4.08 -4.21
N ASN A 43 -5.40 3.68 -5.32
CA ASN A 43 -5.11 4.56 -6.44
C ASN A 43 -5.22 3.78 -7.77
N ALA A 44 -5.19 4.51 -8.88
CA ALA A 44 -5.33 3.93 -10.21
C ALA A 44 -4.26 2.86 -10.50
N ASP A 45 -3.03 3.03 -10.01
CA ASP A 45 -1.94 2.08 -10.23
C ASP A 45 -2.17 0.75 -9.52
N ASN A 46 -2.57 0.79 -8.24
CA ASN A 46 -2.89 -0.41 -7.47
C ASN A 46 -4.13 -1.12 -8.04
N ARG A 47 -5.14 -0.36 -8.48
CA ARG A 47 -6.31 -0.92 -9.18
C ARG A 47 -5.93 -1.60 -10.49
N LYS A 48 -5.00 -1.01 -11.27
CA LYS A 48 -4.50 -1.60 -12.51
C LYS A 48 -3.71 -2.88 -12.24
N LYS A 49 -2.81 -2.88 -11.26
CA LYS A 49 -2.03 -4.08 -10.89
C LYS A 49 -2.93 -5.24 -10.47
N CYS A 50 -3.95 -4.98 -9.64
CA CYS A 50 -4.91 -6.01 -9.27
C CYS A 50 -5.77 -6.48 -10.45
N THR A 51 -6.18 -5.58 -11.33
CA THR A 51 -6.88 -5.95 -12.57
C THR A 51 -6.01 -6.84 -13.46
N GLN A 52 -4.72 -6.52 -13.61
CA GLN A 52 -3.74 -7.31 -14.37
C GLN A 52 -3.49 -8.68 -13.74
N ALA A 53 -3.51 -8.77 -12.41
CA ALA A 53 -3.47 -10.04 -11.67
C ALA A 53 -4.78 -10.87 -11.83
N GLY A 54 -5.76 -10.38 -12.58
CA GLY A 54 -7.03 -11.06 -12.83
C GLY A 54 -8.10 -10.79 -11.76
N CYS A 55 -7.98 -9.72 -10.96
CA CYS A 55 -9.04 -9.30 -10.06
C CYS A 55 -10.05 -8.40 -10.80
N LYS A 56 -11.31 -8.84 -10.92
CA LYS A 56 -12.40 -7.95 -11.30
C LYS A 56 -12.84 -7.19 -10.05
N ILE A 57 -12.33 -5.97 -9.88
CA ILE A 57 -12.53 -5.18 -8.65
C ILE A 57 -14.00 -4.82 -8.47
N GLY A 58 -14.61 -5.28 -7.37
CA GLY A 58 -15.96 -4.92 -6.94
C GLY A 58 -15.99 -3.82 -5.87
N GLY A 59 -14.88 -3.59 -5.17
CA GLY A 59 -14.79 -2.58 -4.11
C GLY A 59 -13.47 -2.64 -3.36
N THR A 60 -13.34 -1.79 -2.34
CA THR A 60 -12.16 -1.70 -1.47
C THR A 60 -12.51 -2.22 -0.07
N ALA A 61 -11.59 -2.95 0.56
CA ALA A 61 -11.76 -3.55 1.88
C ALA A 61 -10.41 -3.63 2.62
N SER A 62 -10.48 -3.88 3.93
CA SER A 62 -9.31 -4.33 4.69
C SER A 62 -8.94 -5.75 4.29
N CYS A 63 -7.65 -6.07 4.27
CA CYS A 63 -7.20 -7.40 3.92
C CYS A 63 -7.61 -8.44 4.98
N PRO A 64 -8.26 -9.54 4.57
CA PRO A 64 -8.60 -10.59 5.51
C PRO A 64 -7.34 -11.37 5.95
N THR A 65 -7.37 -11.87 7.19
CA THR A 65 -6.27 -12.67 7.78
C THR A 65 -6.54 -14.18 7.74
N GLY A 66 -7.73 -14.60 7.32
CA GLY A 66 -8.12 -16.00 7.26
C GLY A 66 -7.36 -16.76 6.17
N SER A 67 -6.68 -17.86 6.54
CA SER A 67 -5.88 -18.68 5.61
C SER A 67 -6.72 -19.40 4.54
N ASN A 68 -8.03 -19.51 4.74
CA ASN A 68 -8.97 -20.09 3.77
C ASN A 68 -9.38 -19.11 2.66
N ILE A 69 -8.90 -17.86 2.71
CA ILE A 69 -9.28 -16.82 1.76
C ILE A 69 -8.19 -16.69 0.70
N LYS A 70 -8.53 -17.09 -0.53
CA LYS A 70 -7.66 -16.90 -1.70
C LYS A 70 -7.47 -15.40 -1.96
N THR A 71 -6.26 -14.94 -1.72
CA THR A 71 -5.84 -13.56 -1.91
C THR A 71 -4.64 -13.56 -2.84
N CYS A 72 -4.72 -12.86 -3.97
CA CYS A 72 -3.53 -12.58 -4.77
C CYS A 72 -2.89 -11.27 -4.33
N HIS A 73 -1.65 -11.03 -4.73
CA HIS A 73 -0.99 -9.75 -4.54
C HIS A 73 -0.94 -9.01 -5.86
N ALA A 74 -1.19 -7.70 -5.83
CA ALA A 74 -0.74 -6.81 -6.87
C ALA A 74 0.79 -6.94 -6.92
N GLU A 75 1.32 -7.75 -7.84
CA GLU A 75 2.76 -7.87 -8.00
C GLU A 75 3.36 -6.47 -8.13
N ALA A 76 4.42 -6.26 -7.35
CA ALA A 76 5.06 -4.98 -7.22
C ALA A 76 5.39 -4.40 -8.61
N PRO A 77 5.38 -3.06 -8.74
CA PRO A 77 5.71 -2.39 -9.98
C PRO A 77 6.93 -3.05 -10.65
N GLY A 78 6.82 -3.37 -11.94
CA GLY A 78 7.92 -3.94 -12.70
C GLY A 78 9.20 -3.09 -12.54
N PRO A 79 10.39 -3.64 -12.83
CA PRO A 79 11.67 -3.00 -12.51
C PRO A 79 11.77 -1.52 -12.91
N LEU A 80 11.17 -1.14 -14.04
CA LEU A 80 11.12 0.24 -14.54
C LEU A 80 10.39 1.21 -13.61
N GLU A 81 9.26 0.78 -13.05
CA GLU A 81 8.40 1.62 -12.23
C GLU A 81 8.96 1.76 -10.81
N ARG A 82 9.65 0.72 -10.31
CA ARG A 82 10.49 0.82 -9.10
C ARG A 82 11.61 1.85 -9.26
N LEU A 83 12.26 1.92 -10.44
CA LEU A 83 13.28 2.94 -10.70
C LEU A 83 12.70 4.36 -10.68
N HIS A 84 11.52 4.57 -11.26
CA HIS A 84 10.83 5.87 -11.19
C HIS A 84 10.48 6.27 -9.75
N GLN A 85 10.00 5.32 -8.93
CA GLN A 85 9.69 5.57 -7.52
C GLN A 85 10.94 5.90 -6.69
N LEU A 86 12.05 5.18 -6.93
CA LEU A 86 13.34 5.48 -6.30
C LEU A 86 13.86 6.87 -6.72
N ALA A 87 13.71 7.25 -7.98
CA ALA A 87 14.08 8.56 -8.47
C ALA A 87 13.21 9.69 -7.88
N ALA A 88 11.93 9.42 -7.62
CA ALA A 88 11.02 10.37 -6.98
C ALA A 88 11.29 10.55 -5.47
N GLN A 89 11.83 9.54 -4.79
CA GLN A 89 12.21 9.61 -3.36
C GLN A 89 13.51 10.37 -3.08
N GLN A 90 14.28 10.75 -4.10
CA GLN A 90 15.56 11.46 -3.97
C GLN A 90 15.46 12.97 -4.26
N ARG A 91 14.25 13.53 -4.28
CA ARG A 91 14.00 14.98 -4.32
C ARG A 91 13.39 15.44 -3.01
#